data_AF-A0A7Y0CWI3-F1
#
_entry.id   AF-A0A7Y0CWI3-F1
#
_cell.length_a   1.000
_cell.length_b   1.000
_cell.length_c   1.000
_cell.angle_alpha   90.00
_cell.angle_beta   90.00
_cell.angle_gamma   90.00
#
_symmetry.space_group_name_H-M   'P 1'
#
loop_
_entity.id
_entity.type
_entity.pdbx_description
1 polymer ?
#
loop_
_entity_poly.entity_id
_entity_poly.type
_entity_poly.pdbx_seq_one_letter_code
_entity_poly.pdbx_strand_id
1 'polypeptide(L)'
;MNNEIHGSSGRAPARATVDLDAIRRNVEVLREHAGSAGVMAVVKADGYGHGLVPSARAALAGGATWLGVAHLSEAMTLRDSGVKAPVLSWLHVPGTDFGAAIAADVDLSVSALWCLSEVAAAARALGRTARIHLKVDTGLGRNGAFGDDWPILLHAARSLEAEGAVRVVGVWSHLVYADEPDHPTDRSQQERFAQAVHDVESAGCELEVRHLANSAATLTNPGAAFDLVRPGLAVYGLSPVPALGGPSAFGLTPAMTLSADLAATKRIPAGQGLSYGHEYVTSRDTVVGLVPIGYADGIPRTATNVGPVSLAGARHTVSGRVCMDQFIVDLGPESEAQAGDVVTLFGPGESGEPTAQDWAQATGTISYEIVTRIGARVPRIHVGGKQ
;
A
#
# COMPACT_ATOMS: atom_id res chain seq x y z
N MET A 1 -6.91 -13.58 25.06
CA MET A 1 -5.63 -13.53 25.81
C MET A 1 -4.85 -12.38 25.22
N ASN A 2 -4.66 -11.33 26.00
CA ASN A 2 -3.99 -10.10 25.59
C ASN A 2 -2.50 -10.38 25.43
N ASN A 3 -1.99 -10.33 24.20
CA ASN A 3 -0.57 -10.15 23.96
C ASN A 3 -0.27 -8.65 23.98
N GLU A 4 -0.32 -8.06 25.16
CA GLU A 4 0.46 -6.86 25.43
C GLU A 4 1.93 -7.31 25.50
N ILE A 5 2.66 -7.12 24.41
CA ILE A 5 4.12 -7.21 24.45
C ILE A 5 4.61 -5.96 25.18
N HIS A 6 4.69 -6.07 26.51
CA HIS A 6 5.61 -5.27 27.32
C HIS A 6 7.03 -5.68 26.94
N GLY A 7 7.59 -5.04 25.92
CA GLY A 7 9.00 -5.13 25.54
C GLY A 7 9.69 -3.83 25.95
N SER A 8 10.68 -3.93 26.84
CA SER A 8 11.52 -2.84 27.35
C SER A 8 11.92 -1.84 26.25
N SER A 9 11.43 -0.60 26.32
CA SER A 9 11.74 0.42 25.32
C SER A 9 13.14 1.00 25.52
N GLY A 10 14.17 0.21 25.19
CA GLY A 10 15.40 0.80 24.67
C GLY A 10 15.06 1.57 23.39
N ARG A 11 15.66 2.74 23.18
CA ARG A 11 15.48 3.54 21.96
C ARG A 11 15.88 2.70 20.75
N ALA A 12 14.91 2.32 19.92
CA ALA A 12 15.19 1.55 18.70
C ALA A 12 16.09 2.35 17.75
N PRO A 13 17.08 1.71 17.10
CA PRO A 13 18.08 2.40 16.27
C PRO A 13 17.45 3.10 15.05
N ALA A 14 16.34 2.59 14.56
CA ALA A 14 15.52 3.20 13.51
C ALA A 14 14.03 3.08 13.83
N ARG A 15 13.20 3.91 13.19
CA ARG A 15 11.74 3.92 13.35
C ARG A 15 11.03 4.46 12.11
N ALA A 16 9.84 3.94 11.86
CA ALA A 16 8.88 4.50 10.91
C ALA A 16 7.79 5.22 11.71
N THR A 17 7.81 6.55 11.72
CA THR A 17 6.74 7.33 12.36
C THR A 17 5.61 7.49 11.36
N VAL A 18 4.39 7.12 11.75
CA VAL A 18 3.20 7.12 10.90
C VAL A 18 2.19 8.10 11.47
N ASP A 19 1.90 9.17 10.73
CA ASP A 19 0.88 10.17 11.04
C ASP A 19 -0.52 9.66 10.62
N LEU A 20 -1.33 9.29 11.60
CA LEU A 20 -2.71 8.82 11.37
C LEU A 20 -3.65 9.96 10.97
N ASP A 21 -3.37 11.21 11.36
CA ASP A 21 -4.15 12.37 10.95
C ASP A 21 -3.87 12.73 9.48
N ALA A 22 -2.66 12.45 8.98
CA ALA A 22 -2.37 12.51 7.55
C ALA A 22 -3.20 11.47 6.77
N ILE A 23 -3.23 10.20 7.22
CA ILE A 23 -4.06 9.16 6.58
C ILE A 23 -5.54 9.57 6.55
N ARG A 24 -6.08 10.07 7.66
CA ARG A 24 -7.45 10.57 7.75
C ARG A 24 -7.72 11.67 6.71
N ARG A 25 -6.87 12.71 6.68
CA ARG A 25 -6.99 13.84 5.75
C ARG A 25 -6.87 13.41 4.29
N ASN A 26 -5.95 12.49 3.98
CA ASN A 26 -5.81 11.95 2.62
C ASN A 26 -7.09 11.24 2.16
N VAL A 27 -7.77 10.51 3.04
CA VAL A 27 -9.06 9.89 2.70
C VAL A 27 -10.17 10.93 2.53
N GLU A 28 -10.16 12.01 3.30
CA GLU A 28 -11.09 13.14 3.10
C GLU A 28 -10.93 13.75 1.70
N VAL A 29 -9.68 13.99 1.27
CA VAL A 29 -9.35 14.46 -0.09
C VAL A 29 -9.77 13.46 -1.15
N LEU A 30 -9.53 12.16 -0.93
CA LEU A 30 -9.92 11.12 -1.88
C LEU A 30 -11.44 10.99 -2.02
N ARG A 31 -12.20 11.26 -0.94
CA ARG A 31 -13.67 11.30 -0.98
C ARG A 31 -14.16 12.46 -1.84
N GLU A 32 -13.50 13.62 -1.79
CA GLU A 32 -13.81 14.76 -2.66
C GLU A 32 -13.61 14.39 -4.14
N HIS A 33 -12.50 13.71 -4.46
CA HIS A 33 -12.20 13.25 -5.82
C HIS A 33 -13.16 12.13 -6.30
N ALA A 34 -13.63 11.28 -5.37
CA ALA A 34 -14.58 10.22 -5.65
C ALA A 34 -16.00 10.73 -6.00
N GLY A 35 -16.32 11.99 -5.67
CA GLY A 35 -17.66 12.56 -5.89
C GLY A 35 -18.73 11.82 -5.08
N SER A 36 -19.69 11.20 -5.78
CA SER A 36 -20.74 10.40 -5.14
C SER A 36 -20.33 8.95 -4.83
N ALA A 37 -19.21 8.48 -5.38
CA ALA A 37 -18.74 7.12 -5.14
C ALA A 37 -18.24 6.95 -3.70
N GLY A 38 -18.44 5.78 -3.13
CA GLY A 38 -17.79 5.41 -1.86
C GLY A 38 -16.27 5.30 -2.02
N VAL A 39 -15.55 5.25 -0.90
CA VAL A 39 -14.10 5.00 -0.88
C VAL A 39 -13.82 3.68 -0.18
N MET A 40 -13.20 2.73 -0.90
CA MET A 40 -12.56 1.55 -0.34
C MET A 40 -11.08 1.84 -0.10
N ALA A 41 -10.71 2.08 1.15
CA ALA A 41 -9.30 2.25 1.50
C ALA A 41 -8.57 0.91 1.43
N VAL A 42 -7.58 0.81 0.54
CA VAL A 42 -6.80 -0.43 0.36
C VAL A 42 -5.66 -0.48 1.37
N VAL A 43 -5.74 -1.42 2.31
CA VAL A 43 -4.84 -1.56 3.46
C VAL A 43 -4.04 -2.86 3.47
N LYS A 44 -3.99 -3.58 2.34
CA LYS A 44 -3.13 -4.76 2.16
C LYS A 44 -1.64 -4.46 2.46
N ALA A 45 -0.86 -5.53 2.63
CA ALA A 45 0.57 -5.48 2.94
C ALA A 45 0.85 -4.62 4.17
N ASP A 46 0.12 -4.90 5.26
CA ASP A 46 0.22 -4.18 6.53
C ASP A 46 0.04 -2.66 6.39
N GLY A 47 -1.02 -2.24 5.70
CA GLY A 47 -1.25 -0.82 5.40
C GLY A 47 -0.13 -0.22 4.55
N TYR A 48 0.34 -0.94 3.52
CA TYR A 48 1.51 -0.54 2.71
C TYR A 48 2.75 -0.25 3.58
N GLY A 49 2.95 -1.04 4.65
CA GLY A 49 4.01 -0.86 5.64
C GLY A 49 3.74 0.19 6.72
N HIS A 50 2.57 0.82 6.76
CA HIS A 50 2.19 1.83 7.76
C HIS A 50 1.49 1.22 9.00
N GLY A 51 1.16 -0.07 8.96
CA GLY A 51 0.42 -0.79 9.99
C GLY A 51 -1.05 -0.97 9.62
N LEU A 52 -1.51 -2.22 9.54
CA LEU A 52 -2.82 -2.63 9.06
C LEU A 52 -3.98 -1.98 9.84
N VAL A 53 -4.08 -2.28 11.14
CA VAL A 53 -5.22 -1.87 11.97
C VAL A 53 -5.24 -0.36 12.21
N PRO A 54 -4.13 0.31 12.56
CA PRO A 54 -4.13 1.77 12.74
C PRO A 54 -4.51 2.52 11.46
N SER A 55 -3.96 2.11 10.31
CA SER A 55 -4.27 2.73 9.02
C SER A 55 -5.73 2.53 8.63
N ALA A 56 -6.27 1.32 8.84
CA ALA A 56 -7.68 1.03 8.58
C ALA A 56 -8.60 1.92 9.42
N ARG A 57 -8.33 2.08 10.72
CA ARG A 57 -9.14 2.94 11.60
C ARG A 57 -9.05 4.41 11.21
N ALA A 58 -7.87 4.90 10.88
CA ALA A 58 -7.67 6.27 10.40
C ALA A 58 -8.40 6.53 9.08
N ALA A 59 -8.35 5.57 8.15
CA ALA A 59 -9.05 5.67 6.87
C ALA A 59 -10.57 5.69 7.05
N LEU A 60 -11.13 4.84 7.92
CA LEU A 60 -12.56 4.87 8.25
C LEU A 60 -12.96 6.20 8.91
N ALA A 61 -12.12 6.74 9.81
CA ALA A 61 -12.34 8.06 10.40
C ALA A 61 -12.30 9.19 9.37
N GLY A 62 -11.56 9.03 8.26
CA GLY A 62 -11.54 9.94 7.12
C GLY A 62 -12.74 9.78 6.18
N GLY A 63 -13.65 8.84 6.45
CA GLY A 63 -14.87 8.61 5.68
C GLY A 63 -14.76 7.51 4.62
N ALA A 64 -13.73 6.65 4.66
CA ALA A 64 -13.76 5.41 3.89
C ALA A 64 -14.97 4.57 4.34
N THR A 65 -15.73 4.06 3.38
CA THR A 65 -16.92 3.23 3.62
C THR A 65 -16.62 1.75 3.51
N TRP A 66 -15.49 1.39 2.89
CA TRP A 66 -15.01 0.02 2.70
C TRP A 66 -13.52 -0.10 3.00
N LEU A 67 -13.06 -1.32 3.25
CA LEU A 67 -11.65 -1.67 3.30
C LEU A 67 -11.32 -2.77 2.29
N GLY A 68 -10.14 -2.69 1.70
CA GLY A 68 -9.64 -3.68 0.74
C GLY A 68 -8.34 -4.32 1.18
N VAL A 69 -8.27 -5.65 1.18
CA VAL A 69 -7.06 -6.43 1.51
C VAL A 69 -6.78 -7.49 0.46
N ALA A 70 -5.53 -7.98 0.40
CA ALA A 70 -5.19 -9.02 -0.56
C ALA A 70 -5.56 -10.39 -0.01
N HIS A 71 -5.10 -10.69 1.21
CA HIS A 71 -5.21 -12.02 1.80
C HIS A 71 -6.28 -12.07 2.90
N LEU A 72 -6.91 -13.23 3.07
CA LEU A 72 -7.91 -13.43 4.13
C LEU A 72 -7.33 -13.22 5.52
N SER A 73 -6.06 -13.56 5.77
CA SER A 73 -5.43 -13.32 7.08
C SER A 73 -5.44 -11.85 7.49
N GLU A 74 -5.33 -10.92 6.53
CA GLU A 74 -5.44 -9.49 6.78
C GLU A 74 -6.89 -9.11 7.11
N ALA A 75 -7.87 -9.66 6.39
CA ALA A 75 -9.29 -9.46 6.67
C ALA A 75 -9.66 -9.97 8.08
N MET A 76 -9.17 -11.16 8.46
CA MET A 76 -9.39 -11.73 9.78
C MET A 76 -8.76 -10.86 10.87
N THR A 77 -7.53 -10.37 10.66
CA THR A 77 -6.88 -9.45 11.61
C THR A 77 -7.71 -8.17 11.81
N LEU A 78 -8.28 -7.61 10.73
CA LEU A 78 -9.18 -6.45 10.84
C LEU A 78 -10.44 -6.79 11.64
N ARG A 79 -11.07 -7.94 11.37
CA ARG A 79 -12.27 -8.39 12.10
C ARG A 79 -12.00 -8.64 13.57
N ASP A 80 -10.90 -9.30 13.91
CA ASP A 80 -10.46 -9.55 15.29
C ASP A 80 -10.16 -8.26 16.05
N SER A 81 -9.76 -7.20 15.34
CA SER A 81 -9.55 -5.86 15.91
C SER A 81 -10.84 -5.03 16.09
N GLY A 82 -12.00 -5.61 15.80
CA GLY A 82 -13.32 -5.00 15.97
C GLY A 82 -13.83 -4.20 14.77
N VAL A 83 -13.16 -4.23 13.61
CA VAL A 83 -13.61 -3.50 12.42
C VAL A 83 -14.95 -4.06 11.92
N LYS A 84 -15.95 -3.18 11.77
CA LYS A 84 -17.30 -3.53 11.31
C LYS A 84 -17.63 -3.07 9.89
N ALA A 85 -16.82 -2.18 9.31
CA ALA A 85 -17.00 -1.76 7.91
C ALA A 85 -16.88 -2.97 6.96
N PRO A 86 -17.53 -2.95 5.78
CA PRO A 86 -17.32 -3.93 4.73
C PRO A 86 -15.83 -4.11 4.40
N VAL A 87 -15.39 -5.37 4.25
CA VAL A 87 -14.02 -5.74 3.91
C VAL A 87 -14.06 -6.67 2.70
N LEU A 88 -13.37 -6.31 1.62
CA LEU A 88 -13.17 -7.16 0.46
C LEU A 88 -11.76 -7.79 0.50
N SER A 89 -11.68 -9.10 0.33
CA SER A 89 -10.43 -9.83 0.06
C SER A 89 -10.44 -10.42 -1.34
N TRP A 90 -9.29 -10.45 -2.04
CA TRP A 90 -9.29 -10.81 -3.47
C TRP A 90 -8.20 -11.75 -3.99
N LEU A 91 -7.20 -12.10 -3.19
CA LEU A 91 -6.12 -12.99 -3.62
C LEU A 91 -6.21 -14.30 -2.84
N HIS A 92 -6.76 -15.30 -3.52
CA HIS A 92 -7.06 -16.62 -2.97
C HIS A 92 -6.37 -17.72 -3.77
N VAL A 93 -6.17 -18.86 -3.13
CA VAL A 93 -5.67 -20.10 -3.75
C VAL A 93 -6.60 -21.26 -3.42
N PRO A 94 -6.64 -22.34 -4.21
CA PRO A 94 -7.43 -23.52 -3.89
C PRO A 94 -7.16 -24.05 -2.48
N GLY A 95 -8.22 -24.43 -1.75
CA GLY A 95 -8.15 -24.89 -0.36
C GLY A 95 -8.04 -23.77 0.68
N THR A 96 -8.28 -22.51 0.28
CA THR A 96 -8.41 -21.40 1.21
C THR A 96 -9.63 -21.62 2.15
N ASP A 97 -9.50 -21.27 3.44
CA ASP A 97 -10.61 -21.36 4.39
C ASP A 97 -11.63 -20.24 4.18
N PHE A 98 -12.50 -20.41 3.17
CA PHE A 98 -13.60 -19.50 2.91
C PHE A 98 -14.68 -19.54 4.00
N GLY A 99 -14.76 -20.63 4.77
CA GLY A 99 -15.71 -20.76 5.87
C GLY A 99 -15.46 -19.70 6.95
N ALA A 100 -14.21 -19.56 7.39
CA ALA A 100 -13.82 -18.52 8.33
C ALA A 100 -14.15 -17.09 7.81
N ALA A 101 -13.90 -16.84 6.53
CA ALA A 101 -14.19 -15.54 5.91
C ALA A 101 -15.69 -15.21 5.89
N ILE A 102 -16.53 -16.17 5.47
CA ILE A 102 -17.99 -16.02 5.46
C ILE A 102 -18.51 -15.85 6.89
N ALA A 103 -18.01 -16.64 7.83
CA ALA A 103 -18.37 -16.53 9.24
C ALA A 103 -18.09 -15.13 9.81
N ALA A 104 -16.97 -14.53 9.40
CA ALA A 104 -16.52 -13.20 9.80
C ALA A 104 -17.07 -12.05 8.93
N ASP A 105 -18.03 -12.31 8.04
CA ASP A 105 -18.66 -11.29 7.18
C ASP A 105 -17.65 -10.54 6.30
N VAL A 106 -16.77 -11.29 5.64
CA VAL A 106 -15.80 -10.79 4.66
C VAL A 106 -16.36 -11.04 3.26
N ASP A 107 -16.41 -9.99 2.44
CA ASP A 107 -16.79 -10.09 1.03
C ASP A 107 -15.62 -10.69 0.24
N LEU A 108 -15.93 -11.60 -0.67
CA LEU A 108 -14.93 -12.43 -1.36
C LEU A 108 -14.87 -12.09 -2.84
N SER A 109 -13.67 -11.88 -3.36
CA SER A 109 -13.49 -11.75 -4.80
C SER A 109 -13.46 -13.10 -5.48
N VAL A 110 -14.29 -13.26 -6.50
CA VAL A 110 -14.37 -14.47 -7.30
C VAL A 110 -13.95 -14.15 -8.73
N SER A 111 -12.88 -14.78 -9.18
CA SER A 111 -12.28 -14.57 -10.49
C SER A 111 -12.25 -15.83 -11.37
N ALA A 112 -12.66 -16.98 -10.85
CA ALA A 112 -12.60 -18.26 -11.53
C ALA A 112 -13.61 -19.26 -10.93
N LEU A 113 -13.99 -20.27 -11.71
CA LEU A 113 -14.98 -21.29 -11.32
C LEU A 113 -14.58 -22.10 -10.08
N TRP A 114 -13.28 -22.43 -9.93
CA TRP A 114 -12.82 -23.17 -8.76
C TRP A 114 -13.10 -22.37 -7.47
N CYS A 115 -12.83 -21.07 -7.48
CA CYS A 115 -13.03 -20.18 -6.34
C CYS A 115 -14.52 -20.08 -6.02
N LEU A 116 -15.36 -19.86 -7.05
CA LEU A 116 -16.81 -19.82 -6.89
C LEU A 116 -17.35 -21.11 -6.26
N SER A 117 -16.85 -22.27 -6.71
CA SER A 117 -17.28 -23.59 -6.24
C SER A 117 -16.90 -23.81 -4.77
N GLU A 118 -15.67 -23.48 -4.38
CA GLU A 118 -15.20 -23.59 -2.99
C GLU A 118 -15.93 -22.63 -2.05
N VAL A 119 -16.16 -21.38 -2.48
CA VAL A 119 -16.95 -20.40 -1.72
C VAL A 119 -18.38 -20.90 -1.50
N ALA A 120 -19.03 -21.40 -2.54
CA ALA A 120 -20.39 -21.92 -2.43
C ALA A 120 -20.46 -23.19 -1.57
N ALA A 121 -19.46 -24.07 -1.63
CA ALA A 121 -19.39 -25.23 -0.74
C ALA A 121 -19.26 -24.83 0.73
N ALA A 122 -18.39 -23.86 1.04
CA ALA A 122 -18.23 -23.33 2.39
C ALA A 122 -19.51 -22.64 2.89
N ALA A 123 -20.16 -21.85 2.03
CA ALA A 123 -21.42 -21.17 2.33
C ALA A 123 -22.54 -22.17 2.70
N ARG A 124 -22.71 -23.22 1.89
CA ARG A 124 -23.66 -24.31 2.16
C ARG A 124 -23.37 -25.02 3.47
N ALA A 125 -22.11 -25.35 3.74
CA ALA A 125 -21.71 -26.01 4.98
C ALA A 125 -22.02 -25.18 6.23
N LEU A 126 -21.95 -23.85 6.12
CA LEU A 126 -22.28 -22.92 7.20
C LEU A 126 -23.77 -22.57 7.30
N GLY A 127 -24.58 -22.93 6.30
CA GLY A 127 -25.96 -22.45 6.19
C GLY A 127 -26.04 -20.92 6.07
N ARG A 128 -25.05 -20.29 5.44
CA ARG A 128 -24.98 -18.84 5.21
C ARG A 128 -24.84 -18.54 3.73
N THR A 129 -25.29 -17.37 3.30
CA THR A 129 -25.05 -16.87 1.95
C THR A 129 -23.72 -16.11 1.91
N ALA A 130 -22.78 -16.51 1.04
CA ALA A 130 -21.53 -15.78 0.85
C ALA A 130 -21.75 -14.54 -0.03
N ARG A 131 -21.22 -13.40 0.39
CA ARG A 131 -21.21 -12.16 -0.42
C ARG A 131 -19.99 -12.15 -1.33
N ILE A 132 -20.20 -12.04 -2.64
CA ILE A 132 -19.13 -12.12 -3.63
C ILE A 132 -19.06 -10.92 -4.57
N HIS A 133 -17.84 -10.55 -4.93
CA HIS A 133 -17.55 -9.59 -5.99
C HIS A 133 -16.95 -10.31 -7.18
N LEU A 134 -17.64 -10.31 -8.32
CA LEU A 134 -17.14 -10.92 -9.55
C LEU A 134 -16.03 -10.04 -10.16
N LYS A 135 -14.87 -10.64 -10.38
CA LYS A 135 -13.74 -9.97 -11.01
C LYS A 135 -13.68 -10.31 -12.49
N VAL A 136 -13.80 -9.30 -13.34
CA VAL A 136 -13.56 -9.41 -14.79
C VAL A 136 -12.16 -8.91 -15.12
N ASP A 137 -11.45 -9.58 -16.03
CA ASP A 137 -10.20 -9.07 -16.58
C ASP A 137 -10.50 -8.27 -17.86
N THR A 138 -10.32 -6.95 -17.79
CA THR A 138 -10.56 -6.06 -18.93
C THR A 138 -9.31 -5.78 -19.77
N GLY A 139 -8.17 -6.39 -19.44
CA GLY A 139 -6.92 -6.23 -20.19
C GLY A 139 -5.65 -6.20 -19.35
N LEU A 140 -5.72 -6.42 -18.03
CA LEU A 140 -4.53 -6.47 -17.18
C LEU A 140 -3.79 -7.81 -17.28
N GLY A 141 -4.49 -8.89 -17.64
CA GLY A 141 -3.90 -10.21 -17.83
C GLY A 141 -3.34 -10.81 -16.54
N ARG A 142 -3.98 -10.56 -15.40
CA ARG A 142 -3.48 -10.97 -14.07
C ARG A 142 -4.40 -11.95 -13.34
N ASN A 143 -5.56 -11.46 -12.95
CA ASN A 143 -6.60 -12.26 -12.31
C ASN A 143 -7.94 -11.65 -12.72
N GLY A 144 -9.00 -12.42 -12.71
CA GLY A 144 -10.30 -12.05 -13.25
C GLY A 144 -10.65 -12.96 -14.42
N ALA A 145 -11.94 -13.21 -14.63
CA ALA A 145 -12.38 -14.01 -15.76
C ALA A 145 -12.19 -13.21 -17.06
N PHE A 146 -11.64 -13.87 -18.07
CA PHE A 146 -11.22 -13.26 -19.34
C PHE A 146 -11.88 -13.98 -20.52
N GLY A 147 -12.32 -13.22 -21.54
CA GLY A 147 -12.94 -13.79 -22.73
C GLY A 147 -14.14 -14.69 -22.38
N ASP A 148 -14.13 -15.93 -22.88
CA ASP A 148 -15.22 -16.90 -22.68
C ASP A 148 -15.39 -17.34 -21.23
N ASP A 149 -14.37 -17.18 -20.36
CA ASP A 149 -14.49 -17.51 -18.94
C ASP A 149 -15.47 -16.58 -18.21
N TRP A 150 -15.66 -15.34 -18.71
CA TRP A 150 -16.56 -14.37 -18.08
C TRP A 150 -18.02 -14.80 -18.10
N PRO A 151 -18.66 -15.07 -19.27
CA PRO A 151 -20.04 -15.53 -19.30
C PRO A 151 -20.23 -16.87 -18.60
N ILE A 152 -19.23 -17.76 -18.64
CA ILE A 152 -19.25 -19.05 -17.91
C ILE A 152 -19.30 -18.81 -16.40
N LEU A 153 -18.43 -17.94 -15.87
CA LEU A 153 -18.41 -17.60 -14.45
C LEU A 153 -19.72 -16.93 -14.01
N LEU A 154 -20.23 -15.98 -14.79
CA LEU A 154 -21.48 -15.29 -14.50
C LEU A 154 -22.67 -16.26 -14.44
N HIS A 155 -22.79 -17.15 -15.42
CA HIS A 155 -23.87 -18.15 -15.44
C HIS A 155 -23.82 -19.08 -14.21
N ALA A 156 -22.63 -19.53 -13.84
CA ALA A 156 -22.44 -20.34 -12.63
C ALA A 156 -22.79 -19.56 -11.36
N ALA A 157 -22.36 -18.29 -11.25
CA ALA A 157 -22.65 -17.45 -10.10
C ALA A 157 -24.16 -17.21 -9.94
N ARG A 158 -24.87 -16.95 -11.05
CA ARG A 158 -26.34 -16.80 -11.06
C ARG A 158 -27.08 -18.04 -10.59
N SER A 159 -26.63 -19.21 -11.02
CA SER A 159 -27.23 -20.48 -10.61
C SER A 159 -27.10 -20.67 -9.08
N LEU A 160 -25.91 -20.40 -8.54
CA LEU A 160 -25.64 -20.50 -7.10
C LEU A 160 -26.35 -19.42 -6.27
N GLU A 161 -26.61 -18.26 -6.85
CA GLU A 161 -27.40 -17.21 -6.23
C GLU A 161 -28.89 -17.55 -6.16
N ALA A 162 -29.44 -18.18 -7.20
CA ALA A 162 -30.81 -18.71 -7.17
C ALA A 162 -31.00 -19.82 -6.11
N GLU A 163 -29.94 -20.57 -5.81
CA GLU A 163 -29.89 -21.54 -4.71
C GLU A 163 -29.70 -20.90 -3.32
N GLY A 164 -29.38 -19.60 -3.25
CA GLY A 164 -29.09 -18.87 -2.00
C GLY A 164 -27.71 -19.13 -1.41
N ALA A 165 -26.82 -19.86 -2.11
CA ALA A 165 -25.48 -20.16 -1.63
C ALA A 165 -24.56 -18.93 -1.67
N VAL A 166 -24.69 -18.10 -2.70
CA VAL A 166 -23.94 -16.85 -2.85
C VAL A 166 -24.87 -15.69 -3.15
N ARG A 167 -24.37 -14.46 -2.98
CA ARG A 167 -25.01 -13.22 -3.45
C ARG A 167 -23.97 -12.40 -4.20
N VAL A 168 -24.25 -12.08 -5.46
CA VAL A 168 -23.38 -11.23 -6.28
C VAL A 168 -23.65 -9.77 -5.93
N VAL A 169 -22.81 -9.21 -5.06
CA VAL A 169 -22.99 -7.84 -4.52
C VAL A 169 -22.13 -6.81 -5.25
N GLY A 170 -21.11 -7.25 -5.99
CA GLY A 170 -20.28 -6.32 -6.75
C GLY A 170 -19.63 -6.90 -7.99
N VAL A 171 -19.23 -6.00 -8.88
CA VAL A 171 -18.45 -6.30 -10.10
C VAL A 171 -17.27 -5.36 -10.16
N TRP A 172 -16.10 -5.89 -10.51
CA TRP A 172 -14.90 -5.07 -10.54
C TRP A 172 -13.81 -5.53 -11.50
N SER A 173 -12.95 -4.58 -11.86
CA SER A 173 -11.72 -4.81 -12.63
C SER A 173 -10.59 -3.91 -12.10
N HIS A 174 -9.43 -3.94 -12.75
CA HIS A 174 -8.27 -3.12 -12.42
C HIS A 174 -7.58 -2.59 -13.68
N LEU A 175 -7.27 -1.30 -13.67
CA LEU A 175 -6.66 -0.59 -14.79
C LEU A 175 -5.17 -0.93 -14.95
N VAL A 176 -4.70 -0.86 -16.19
CA VAL A 176 -3.30 -1.10 -16.57
C VAL A 176 -2.48 0.18 -16.45
N TYR A 177 -2.95 1.27 -17.06
CA TYR A 177 -2.21 2.53 -17.23
C TYR A 177 -2.92 3.69 -16.54
N ALA A 178 -3.49 3.44 -15.36
CA ALA A 178 -4.18 4.49 -14.62
C ALA A 178 -3.28 5.69 -14.28
N ASP A 179 -1.97 5.46 -14.25
CA ASP A 179 -0.93 6.46 -14.07
C ASP A 179 -0.52 7.21 -15.34
N GLU A 180 -1.07 6.83 -16.50
CA GLU A 180 -1.03 7.53 -17.77
C GLU A 180 -2.47 7.76 -18.28
N PRO A 181 -3.21 8.75 -17.74
CA PRO A 181 -4.66 8.85 -17.93
C PRO A 181 -5.14 8.97 -19.39
N ASP A 182 -4.28 9.47 -20.28
CA ASP A 182 -4.57 9.62 -21.70
C ASP A 182 -4.27 8.34 -22.52
N HIS A 183 -3.78 7.28 -21.88
CA HIS A 183 -3.43 6.03 -22.57
C HIS A 183 -4.72 5.34 -23.10
N PRO A 184 -4.79 4.99 -24.40
CA PRO A 184 -6.02 4.48 -25.01
C PRO A 184 -6.54 3.16 -24.41
N THR A 185 -5.65 2.37 -23.77
CA THR A 185 -6.03 1.17 -23.02
C THR A 185 -7.00 1.49 -21.89
N ASP A 186 -6.85 2.61 -21.17
CA ASP A 186 -7.69 2.93 -20.01
C ASP A 186 -9.14 3.18 -20.42
N ARG A 187 -9.36 3.85 -21.56
CA ARG A 187 -10.69 4.00 -22.16
C ARG A 187 -11.26 2.64 -22.57
N SER A 188 -10.47 1.83 -23.27
CA SER A 188 -10.89 0.49 -23.71
C SER A 188 -11.26 -0.42 -22.53
N GLN A 189 -10.54 -0.31 -21.40
CA GLN A 189 -10.85 -1.05 -20.19
C GLN A 189 -12.14 -0.58 -19.51
N GLN A 190 -12.41 0.73 -19.52
CA GLN A 190 -13.67 1.28 -19.00
C GLN A 190 -14.87 0.79 -19.80
N GLU A 191 -14.79 0.78 -21.13
CA GLU A 191 -15.86 0.28 -22.01
C GLU A 191 -16.13 -1.21 -21.78
N ARG A 192 -15.08 -2.04 -21.72
CA ARG A 192 -15.21 -3.47 -21.38
C ARG A 192 -15.78 -3.69 -19.99
N PHE A 193 -15.40 -2.85 -19.02
CA PHE A 193 -15.92 -2.94 -17.67
C PHE A 193 -17.41 -2.58 -17.63
N ALA A 194 -17.83 -1.51 -18.33
CA ALA A 194 -19.24 -1.13 -18.44
C ALA A 194 -20.08 -2.24 -19.10
N GLN A 195 -19.53 -2.93 -20.11
CA GLN A 195 -20.19 -4.10 -20.71
C GLN A 195 -20.33 -5.24 -19.69
N ALA A 196 -19.28 -5.57 -18.94
CA ALA A 196 -19.35 -6.62 -17.93
C ALA A 196 -20.38 -6.30 -16.82
N VAL A 197 -20.48 -5.03 -16.41
CA VAL A 197 -21.53 -4.57 -15.49
C VAL A 197 -22.91 -4.81 -16.10
N HIS A 198 -23.11 -4.40 -17.35
CA HIS A 198 -24.38 -4.60 -18.06
C HIS A 198 -24.76 -6.08 -18.18
N ASP A 199 -23.81 -6.97 -18.44
CA ASP A 199 -24.04 -8.42 -18.52
C ASP A 199 -24.57 -8.95 -17.18
N VAL A 200 -23.98 -8.51 -16.07
CA VAL A 200 -24.34 -8.97 -14.72
C VAL A 200 -25.73 -8.46 -14.31
N GLU A 201 -26.04 -7.19 -14.60
CA GLU A 201 -27.36 -6.62 -14.37
C GLU A 201 -28.44 -7.28 -15.23
N SER A 202 -28.14 -7.52 -16.52
CA SER A 202 -29.06 -8.18 -17.45
C SER A 202 -29.34 -9.63 -17.07
N ALA A 203 -28.40 -10.28 -16.36
CA ALA A 203 -28.59 -11.60 -15.78
C ALA A 203 -29.43 -11.58 -14.49
N GLY A 204 -29.87 -10.40 -14.02
CA GLY A 204 -30.74 -10.22 -12.86
C GLY A 204 -30.02 -10.13 -11.51
N CYS A 205 -28.71 -9.85 -11.49
CA CYS A 205 -28.00 -9.56 -10.24
C CYS A 205 -28.33 -8.15 -9.73
N GLU A 206 -28.62 -8.02 -8.44
CA GLU A 206 -28.76 -6.73 -7.76
C GLU A 206 -27.42 -6.31 -7.16
N LEU A 207 -26.66 -5.50 -7.91
CA LEU A 207 -25.35 -5.01 -7.48
C LEU A 207 -25.46 -3.88 -6.45
N GLU A 208 -24.72 -4.01 -5.35
CA GLU A 208 -24.48 -2.94 -4.38
C GLU A 208 -23.37 -2.00 -4.85
N VAL A 209 -22.31 -2.53 -5.48
CA VAL A 209 -21.16 -1.73 -5.91
C VAL A 209 -20.52 -2.18 -7.24
N ARG A 210 -20.22 -1.22 -8.10
CA ARG A 210 -19.38 -1.36 -9.30
C ARG A 210 -18.09 -0.58 -9.05
N HIS A 211 -16.93 -1.19 -9.25
CA HIS A 211 -15.66 -0.50 -8.95
C HIS A 211 -14.50 -0.81 -9.89
N LEU A 212 -13.85 0.25 -10.40
CA LEU A 212 -12.73 0.16 -11.34
C LEU A 212 -11.51 0.96 -10.87
N ALA A 213 -11.70 2.23 -10.49
CA ALA A 213 -10.62 3.16 -10.19
C ALA A 213 -9.71 2.69 -9.04
N ASN A 214 -8.39 2.72 -9.29
CA ASN A 214 -7.35 2.67 -8.27
C ASN A 214 -6.97 4.11 -7.84
N SER A 215 -5.90 4.29 -7.06
CA SER A 215 -5.46 5.63 -6.63
C SER A 215 -5.28 6.62 -7.79
N ALA A 216 -4.63 6.22 -8.88
CA ALA A 216 -4.35 7.14 -9.98
C ALA A 216 -5.65 7.58 -10.67
N ALA A 217 -6.49 6.62 -11.08
CA ALA A 217 -7.77 6.94 -11.72
C ALA A 217 -8.74 7.69 -10.78
N THR A 218 -8.66 7.48 -9.45
CA THR A 218 -9.45 8.27 -8.49
C THR A 218 -9.10 9.75 -8.58
N LEU A 219 -7.82 10.08 -8.75
CA LEU A 219 -7.34 11.46 -8.77
C LEU A 219 -7.46 12.11 -10.16
N THR A 220 -7.38 11.33 -11.23
CA THR A 220 -7.22 11.85 -12.60
C THR A 220 -8.39 11.56 -13.53
N ASN A 221 -9.25 10.58 -13.21
CA ASN A 221 -10.31 10.11 -14.10
C ASN A 221 -11.64 9.88 -13.36
N PRO A 222 -12.44 10.93 -13.17
CA PRO A 222 -13.76 10.84 -12.53
C PRO A 222 -14.72 9.85 -13.23
N GLY A 223 -14.56 9.62 -14.54
CA GLY A 223 -15.37 8.67 -15.30
C GLY A 223 -15.21 7.21 -14.87
N ALA A 224 -14.11 6.87 -14.18
CA ALA A 224 -13.84 5.53 -13.68
C ALA A 224 -14.30 5.29 -12.23
N ALA A 225 -15.00 6.26 -11.61
CA ALA A 225 -15.38 6.18 -10.20
C ALA A 225 -16.46 5.13 -9.92
N PHE A 226 -17.48 5.02 -10.79
CA PHE A 226 -18.65 4.16 -10.61
C PHE A 226 -19.28 4.33 -9.21
N ASP A 227 -19.54 3.25 -8.47
CA ASP A 227 -20.15 3.32 -7.13
C ASP A 227 -19.10 3.36 -6.01
N LEU A 228 -17.87 2.92 -6.28
CA LEU A 228 -16.81 2.75 -5.29
C LEU A 228 -15.42 2.88 -5.92
N VAL A 229 -14.58 3.76 -5.38
CA VAL A 229 -13.15 3.87 -5.76
C VAL A 229 -12.27 3.08 -4.80
N ARG A 230 -11.09 2.62 -5.27
CA ARG A 230 -10.18 1.78 -4.47
C ARG A 230 -8.76 2.37 -4.34
N PRO A 231 -8.60 3.56 -3.74
CA PRO A 231 -7.27 4.11 -3.51
C PRO A 231 -6.50 3.28 -2.48
N GLY A 232 -5.24 3.00 -2.79
CA GLY A 232 -4.27 2.39 -1.88
C GLY A 232 -3.16 3.37 -1.56
N LEU A 233 -2.24 3.59 -2.50
CA LEU A 233 -1.08 4.44 -2.27
C LEU A 233 -1.43 5.87 -1.83
N ALA A 234 -2.44 6.45 -2.46
CA ALA A 234 -2.89 7.81 -2.14
C ALA A 234 -3.48 7.94 -0.72
N VAL A 235 -3.96 6.86 -0.10
CA VAL A 235 -4.41 6.86 1.32
C VAL A 235 -3.24 7.22 2.23
N TYR A 236 -2.03 6.81 1.87
CA TYR A 236 -0.79 7.10 2.60
C TYR A 236 -0.09 8.39 2.13
N GLY A 237 -0.78 9.15 1.27
CA GLY A 237 -0.35 10.48 0.85
C GLY A 237 0.76 10.50 -0.18
N LEU A 238 0.98 9.40 -0.89
CA LEU A 238 1.97 9.32 -1.94
C LEU A 238 1.29 9.42 -3.31
N SER A 239 1.90 10.19 -4.22
CA SER A 239 1.36 10.37 -5.58
C SER A 239 1.49 9.08 -6.38
N PRO A 240 0.39 8.56 -6.96
CA PRO A 240 0.46 7.42 -7.88
C PRO A 240 0.85 7.83 -9.30
N VAL A 241 0.93 9.14 -9.60
CA VAL A 241 1.21 9.73 -10.91
C VAL A 241 2.31 10.80 -10.80
N PRO A 242 3.53 10.42 -10.41
CA PRO A 242 4.60 11.39 -10.15
C PRO A 242 4.96 12.26 -11.37
N ALA A 243 4.64 11.81 -12.59
CA ALA A 243 4.80 12.59 -13.81
C ALA A 243 3.83 13.78 -13.93
N LEU A 244 2.64 13.69 -13.33
CA LEU A 244 1.62 14.75 -13.34
C LEU A 244 1.76 15.67 -12.13
N GLY A 245 2.26 15.16 -11.00
CA GLY A 245 2.50 15.97 -9.81
C GLY A 245 2.91 15.15 -8.59
N GLY A 246 3.61 15.81 -7.67
CA GLY A 246 3.87 15.27 -6.33
C GLY A 246 2.61 15.27 -5.45
N PRO A 247 2.70 14.74 -4.21
CA PRO A 247 1.57 14.68 -3.28
C PRO A 247 0.77 15.98 -3.13
N SER A 248 1.46 17.11 -2.96
CA SER A 248 0.83 18.42 -2.74
C SER A 248 -0.02 18.90 -3.92
N ALA A 249 0.30 18.49 -5.15
CA ALA A 249 -0.51 18.82 -6.34
C ALA A 249 -1.91 18.21 -6.28
N PHE A 250 -2.08 17.14 -5.51
CA PHE A 250 -3.34 16.44 -5.27
C PHE A 250 -3.89 16.67 -3.86
N GLY A 251 -3.33 17.62 -3.09
CA GLY A 251 -3.72 17.86 -1.70
C GLY A 251 -3.36 16.72 -0.73
N LEU A 252 -2.45 15.84 -1.12
CA LEU A 252 -2.03 14.69 -0.32
C LEU A 252 -0.83 15.03 0.58
N THR A 253 -0.80 14.43 1.77
CA THR A 253 0.29 14.54 2.74
C THR A 253 0.88 13.16 3.04
N PRO A 254 2.16 12.88 2.70
CA PRO A 254 2.79 11.60 3.01
C PRO A 254 2.73 11.28 4.50
N ALA A 255 2.28 10.08 4.85
CA ALA A 255 2.01 9.70 6.24
C ALA A 255 3.21 9.11 6.98
N MET A 256 4.27 8.67 6.29
CA MET A 256 5.42 8.00 6.91
C MET A 256 6.68 8.85 6.85
N THR A 257 7.34 8.95 8.01
CA THR A 257 8.73 9.42 8.14
C THR A 257 9.61 8.28 8.64
N LEU A 258 10.58 7.86 7.81
CA LEU A 258 11.59 6.88 8.19
C LEU A 258 12.85 7.61 8.68
N SER A 259 13.26 7.32 9.92
CA SER A 259 14.44 7.92 10.53
C SER A 259 15.25 6.91 11.33
N ALA A 260 16.53 7.22 11.52
CA ALA A 260 17.44 6.46 12.35
C ALA A 260 18.32 7.41 13.17
N ASP A 261 18.85 6.93 14.29
CA ASP A 261 19.86 7.65 15.05
C ASP A 261 21.25 7.20 14.60
N LEU A 262 22.18 8.13 14.40
CA LEU A 262 23.57 7.78 14.11
C LEU A 262 24.12 6.87 15.21
N ALA A 263 24.62 5.70 14.83
CA ALA A 263 25.23 4.76 15.77
C ALA A 263 26.65 5.17 16.15
N ALA A 264 27.37 5.81 15.22
CA ALA A 264 28.72 6.31 15.43
C ALA A 264 29.04 7.42 14.43
N THR A 265 29.94 8.32 14.84
CA THR A 265 30.61 9.26 13.94
C THR A 265 32.13 9.13 14.09
N LYS A 266 32.88 9.33 13.01
CA LYS A 266 34.35 9.31 13.04
C LYS A 266 34.96 10.19 11.97
N ARG A 267 36.10 10.81 12.29
CA ARG A 267 36.97 11.49 11.32
C ARG A 267 37.81 10.45 10.58
N ILE A 268 37.91 10.57 9.27
CA ILE A 268 38.71 9.70 8.41
C ILE A 268 39.51 10.53 7.40
N PRO A 269 40.72 10.09 7.03
CA PRO A 269 41.57 10.82 6.10
C PRO A 269 41.05 10.71 4.65
N ALA A 270 41.56 11.58 3.78
CA ALA A 270 41.45 11.43 2.33
C ALA A 270 42.03 10.08 1.86
N GLY A 271 41.44 9.48 0.81
CA GLY A 271 41.86 8.20 0.25
C GLY A 271 41.35 6.97 1.01
N GLN A 272 40.53 7.14 2.04
CA GLN A 272 39.94 6.03 2.79
C GLN A 272 38.74 5.44 2.02
N GLY A 273 38.81 4.14 1.73
CA GLY A 273 37.67 3.39 1.19
C GLY A 273 36.58 3.15 2.25
N LEU A 274 35.31 3.25 1.84
CA LEU A 274 34.14 3.05 2.70
C LEU A 274 33.31 1.83 2.28
N SER A 275 32.88 1.07 3.29
CA SER A 275 32.05 -0.14 3.16
C SER A 275 32.69 -1.24 2.29
N TYR A 276 31.94 -2.31 2.00
CA TYR A 276 32.44 -3.44 1.22
C TYR A 276 32.88 -3.02 -0.19
N GLY A 277 34.03 -3.53 -0.62
CA GLY A 277 34.56 -3.30 -1.97
C GLY A 277 35.13 -1.89 -2.19
N HIS A 278 35.05 -0.99 -1.21
CA HIS A 278 35.54 0.39 -1.30
C HIS A 278 35.04 1.11 -2.58
N GLU A 279 33.76 0.92 -2.93
CA GLU A 279 33.11 1.59 -4.07
C GLU A 279 32.92 3.10 -3.86
N TYR A 280 33.20 3.57 -2.64
CA TYR A 280 33.33 4.98 -2.31
C TYR A 280 34.69 5.19 -1.65
N VAL A 281 35.43 6.19 -2.09
CA VAL A 281 36.73 6.58 -1.52
C VAL A 281 36.69 8.07 -1.24
N THR A 282 37.03 8.47 -0.01
CA THR A 282 37.03 9.89 0.38
C THR A 282 38.03 10.70 -0.45
N SER A 283 37.61 11.85 -0.96
CA SER A 283 38.49 12.76 -1.71
C SER A 283 39.24 13.76 -0.83
N ARG A 284 38.84 13.87 0.44
CA ARG A 284 39.37 14.79 1.45
C ARG A 284 39.19 14.18 2.83
N ASP A 285 39.91 14.71 3.82
CA ASP A 285 39.63 14.44 5.22
C ASP A 285 38.17 14.81 5.51
N THR A 286 37.44 13.93 6.17
CA THR A 286 35.99 14.10 6.36
C THR A 286 35.48 13.43 7.64
N VAL A 287 34.25 13.74 8.02
CA VAL A 287 33.50 13.02 9.05
C VAL A 287 32.52 12.07 8.36
N VAL A 288 32.45 10.82 8.82
CA VAL A 288 31.43 9.88 8.39
C VAL A 288 30.51 9.51 9.54
N GLY A 289 29.23 9.32 9.22
CA GLY A 289 28.21 8.80 10.12
C GLY A 289 27.80 7.38 9.75
N LEU A 290 27.61 6.53 10.76
CA LEU A 290 27.07 5.19 10.61
C LEU A 290 25.56 5.20 10.90
N VAL A 291 24.75 4.82 9.91
CA VAL A 291 23.29 4.72 10.04
C VAL A 291 22.90 3.26 10.25
N PRO A 292 22.31 2.89 11.40
CA PRO A 292 22.03 1.50 11.80
C PRO A 292 20.71 0.95 11.22
N ILE A 293 20.56 1.07 9.90
CA ILE A 293 19.46 0.47 9.15
C ILE A 293 19.99 0.00 7.79
N GLY A 294 19.64 -1.22 7.37
CA GLY A 294 20.18 -1.82 6.15
C GLY A 294 19.14 -2.54 5.29
N TYR A 295 19.60 -3.38 4.38
CA TYR A 295 18.70 -4.05 3.44
C TYR A 295 17.80 -5.11 4.08
N ALA A 296 18.14 -5.64 5.25
CA ALA A 296 17.23 -6.50 6.02
C ALA A 296 16.07 -5.72 6.65
N ASP A 297 16.23 -4.42 6.80
CA ASP A 297 15.23 -3.50 7.37
C ASP A 297 14.40 -2.80 6.28
N GLY A 298 14.73 -3.03 5.00
CA GLY A 298 13.98 -2.51 3.85
C GLY A 298 14.73 -1.52 2.97
N ILE A 299 15.97 -1.14 3.31
CA ILE A 299 16.75 -0.21 2.48
C ILE A 299 17.23 -0.92 1.21
N PRO A 300 16.87 -0.44 0.00
CA PRO A 300 17.30 -1.11 -1.22
C PRO A 300 18.83 -1.14 -1.32
N ARG A 301 19.41 -2.32 -1.58
CA ARG A 301 20.87 -2.43 -1.77
C ARG A 301 21.36 -1.59 -2.96
N THR A 302 20.48 -1.38 -3.95
CA THR A 302 20.72 -0.49 -5.10
C THR A 302 20.85 0.98 -4.72
N ALA A 303 20.52 1.36 -3.48
CA ALA A 303 20.78 2.69 -2.94
C ALA A 303 22.26 2.97 -2.63
N THR A 304 23.15 2.00 -2.89
CA THR A 304 24.61 2.18 -2.82
C THR A 304 25.04 3.43 -3.60
N ASN A 305 25.73 4.37 -2.94
CA ASN A 305 26.19 5.65 -3.50
C ASN A 305 25.11 6.66 -3.94
N VAL A 306 23.82 6.27 -3.96
CA VAL A 306 22.74 7.09 -4.56
C VAL A 306 21.57 7.37 -3.62
N GLY A 307 21.40 6.57 -2.57
CA GLY A 307 20.29 6.70 -1.62
C GLY A 307 20.34 8.04 -0.88
N PRO A 308 19.33 8.92 -1.02
CA PRO A 308 19.36 10.23 -0.39
C PRO A 308 18.98 10.15 1.08
N VAL A 309 19.65 10.92 1.93
CA VAL A 309 19.29 11.12 3.35
C VAL A 309 19.45 12.58 3.74
N SER A 310 18.88 12.99 4.87
CA SER A 310 19.18 14.28 5.46
C SER A 310 19.56 14.18 6.94
N LEU A 311 20.47 15.07 7.36
CA LEU A 311 20.87 15.27 8.74
C LEU A 311 21.02 16.77 8.98
N ALA A 312 20.40 17.28 10.05
CA ALA A 312 20.40 18.72 10.39
C ALA A 312 20.03 19.66 9.21
N GLY A 313 19.10 19.24 8.35
CA GLY A 313 18.67 19.99 7.17
C GLY A 313 19.60 19.92 5.95
N ALA A 314 20.79 19.31 6.07
CA ALA A 314 21.69 19.07 4.95
C ALA A 314 21.37 17.73 4.28
N ARG A 315 21.37 17.70 2.94
CA ARG A 315 21.21 16.47 2.15
C ARG A 315 22.57 15.78 1.93
N HIS A 316 22.56 14.47 2.09
CA HIS A 316 23.69 13.59 1.81
C HIS A 316 23.22 12.37 1.00
N THR A 317 24.17 11.55 0.58
CA THR A 317 23.87 10.22 0.01
C THR A 317 24.59 9.13 0.79
N VAL A 318 24.04 7.91 0.71
CA VAL A 318 24.76 6.69 1.10
C VAL A 318 26.16 6.73 0.48
N SER A 319 27.20 6.47 1.27
CA SER A 319 28.61 6.52 0.86
C SER A 319 29.23 5.12 0.99
N GLY A 320 29.30 4.41 -0.13
CA GLY A 320 29.66 3.00 -0.22
C GLY A 320 28.43 2.09 -0.24
N ARG A 321 28.66 0.77 -0.15
CA ARG A 321 27.58 -0.22 -0.20
C ARG A 321 26.64 -0.15 1.01
N VAL A 322 25.35 -0.32 0.75
CA VAL A 322 24.35 -0.66 1.78
C VAL A 322 24.58 -2.10 2.27
N CYS A 323 24.72 -2.27 3.58
CA CYS A 323 24.91 -3.57 4.23
C CYS A 323 23.59 -4.12 4.81
N MET A 324 23.64 -5.31 5.42
CA MET A 324 22.43 -5.99 5.93
C MET A 324 21.68 -5.14 6.95
N ASP A 325 22.41 -4.52 7.88
CA ASP A 325 21.83 -3.83 9.03
C ASP A 325 22.32 -2.36 9.16
N GLN A 326 23.09 -1.84 8.20
CA GLN A 326 23.67 -0.48 8.29
C GLN A 326 24.19 0.05 6.95
N PHE A 327 24.39 1.37 6.87
CA PHE A 327 25.19 2.02 5.83
C PHE A 327 25.94 3.24 6.38
N ILE A 328 26.86 3.78 5.57
CA ILE A 328 27.70 4.94 5.93
C ILE A 328 27.26 6.16 5.12
N VAL A 329 27.40 7.35 5.69
CA VAL A 329 27.20 8.63 5.03
C VAL A 329 28.44 9.49 5.25
N ASP A 330 28.99 10.09 4.18
CA ASP A 330 29.98 11.17 4.27
C ASP A 330 29.27 12.49 4.62
N LEU A 331 29.58 13.01 5.81
CA LEU A 331 28.96 14.20 6.39
C LEU A 331 29.76 15.48 6.09
N GLY A 332 30.97 15.36 5.56
CA GLY A 332 31.86 16.48 5.26
C GLY A 332 32.82 16.85 6.41
N PRO A 333 33.89 17.63 6.10
CA PRO A 333 34.98 17.95 7.05
C PRO A 333 34.53 18.79 8.25
N GLU A 334 33.56 19.68 8.02
CA GLU A 334 33.02 20.63 9.01
C GLU A 334 31.85 20.04 9.81
N SER A 335 31.50 18.76 9.61
CA SER A 335 30.38 18.17 10.34
C SER A 335 30.72 18.05 11.84
N GLU A 336 29.80 18.49 12.67
CA GLU A 336 29.85 18.32 14.13
C GLU A 336 28.93 17.18 14.61
N ALA A 337 28.42 16.36 13.67
CA ALA A 337 27.46 15.32 13.97
C ALA A 337 27.99 14.31 15.00
N GLN A 338 27.09 13.85 15.87
CA GLN A 338 27.37 12.94 16.97
C GLN A 338 26.50 11.68 16.89
N ALA A 339 26.94 10.63 17.58
CA ALA A 339 26.08 9.48 17.81
C ALA A 339 24.80 9.93 18.52
N GLY A 340 23.65 9.44 18.06
CA GLY A 340 22.33 9.85 18.54
C GLY A 340 21.63 10.92 17.70
N ASP A 341 22.35 11.62 16.82
CA ASP A 341 21.75 12.59 15.89
C ASP A 341 20.81 11.89 14.91
N VAL A 342 19.69 12.54 14.59
CA VAL A 342 18.66 11.97 13.73
C VAL A 342 19.01 12.14 12.26
N VAL A 343 19.09 11.02 11.56
CA VAL A 343 19.11 10.95 10.10
C VAL A 343 17.70 10.64 9.62
N THR A 344 17.15 11.51 8.77
CA THR A 344 15.89 11.26 8.08
C THR A 344 16.21 10.64 6.72
N LEU A 345 15.70 9.42 6.51
CA LEU A 345 15.87 8.73 5.23
C LEU A 345 14.84 9.27 4.25
N PHE A 346 13.57 9.24 4.64
CA PHE A 346 12.52 9.93 3.90
C PHE A 346 11.38 10.41 4.80
N GLY A 347 10.65 11.42 4.35
CA GLY A 347 9.46 11.96 5.01
C GLY A 347 8.52 12.69 4.03
N PRO A 348 7.66 13.60 4.53
CA PRO A 348 6.76 14.41 3.72
C PRO A 348 7.45 15.34 2.71
N GLY A 349 8.69 15.74 2.98
CA GLY A 349 9.49 16.65 2.15
C GLY A 349 9.31 18.13 2.50
N GLU A 350 8.47 18.47 3.47
CA GLU A 350 8.15 19.86 3.86
C GLU A 350 9.34 20.57 4.51
N SER A 351 10.28 19.84 5.13
CA SER A 351 11.50 20.38 5.73
C SER A 351 12.73 20.21 4.84
N GLY A 352 12.55 19.86 3.56
CA GLY A 352 13.63 19.62 2.59
C GLY A 352 14.30 18.25 2.68
N GLU A 353 13.83 17.37 3.56
CA GLU A 353 14.24 15.97 3.62
C GLU A 353 13.88 15.21 2.33
N PRO A 354 14.53 14.08 2.04
CA PRO A 354 14.14 13.25 0.91
C PRO A 354 12.72 12.70 1.06
N THR A 355 12.06 12.44 -0.06
CA THR A 355 10.75 11.78 -0.07
C THR A 355 10.90 10.29 -0.41
N ALA A 356 9.83 9.50 -0.20
CA ALA A 356 9.78 8.14 -0.72
C ALA A 356 9.91 8.10 -2.26
N GLN A 357 9.51 9.16 -2.96
CA GLN A 357 9.69 9.29 -4.41
C GLN A 357 11.16 9.56 -4.78
N ASP A 358 11.89 10.35 -3.99
CA ASP A 358 13.33 10.59 -4.18
C ASP A 358 14.11 9.26 -4.08
N TRP A 359 13.77 8.42 -3.10
CA TRP A 359 14.31 7.08 -2.96
C TRP A 359 13.96 6.16 -4.13
N ALA A 360 12.70 6.20 -4.58
CA ALA A 360 12.24 5.41 -5.72
C ALA A 360 13.03 5.76 -6.99
N GLN A 361 13.20 7.05 -7.28
CA GLN A 361 13.99 7.54 -8.41
C GLN A 361 15.46 7.13 -8.30
N ALA A 362 16.08 7.33 -7.13
CA ALA A 362 17.49 6.98 -6.90
C ALA A 362 17.78 5.48 -7.08
N THR A 363 16.78 4.62 -6.83
CA THR A 363 16.95 3.16 -6.82
C THR A 363 16.30 2.45 -8.00
N GLY A 364 15.71 3.19 -8.94
CA GLY A 364 15.10 2.64 -10.16
C GLY A 364 13.81 1.86 -9.89
N THR A 365 12.99 2.32 -8.96
CA THR A 365 11.70 1.70 -8.61
C THR A 365 10.60 2.75 -8.41
N ILE A 366 9.50 2.37 -7.76
CA ILE A 366 8.33 3.19 -7.45
C ILE A 366 8.16 3.36 -5.94
N SER A 367 7.54 4.46 -5.51
CA SER A 367 7.32 4.79 -4.09
C SER A 367 6.51 3.71 -3.34
N TYR A 368 5.64 2.97 -4.05
CA TYR A 368 4.96 1.78 -3.53
C TYR A 368 5.94 0.78 -2.91
N GLU A 369 7.02 0.45 -3.62
CA GLU A 369 7.99 -0.53 -3.18
C GLU A 369 8.81 -0.01 -1.99
N ILE A 370 9.15 1.28 -1.99
CA ILE A 370 9.93 1.92 -0.92
C ILE A 370 9.22 1.79 0.43
N VAL A 371 7.95 2.15 0.52
CA VAL A 371 7.23 2.12 1.82
C VAL A 371 6.79 0.72 2.24
N THR A 372 6.47 -0.15 1.28
CA THR A 372 6.00 -1.52 1.58
C THR A 372 7.11 -2.45 2.04
N ARG A 373 8.37 -2.18 1.68
CA ARG A 373 9.51 -3.04 2.02
C ARG A 373 10.12 -2.76 3.40
N ILE A 374 9.66 -1.75 4.12
CA ILE A 374 10.17 -1.47 5.47
C ILE A 374 9.88 -2.67 6.37
N GLY A 375 10.93 -3.34 6.84
CA GLY A 375 10.85 -4.63 7.51
C GLY A 375 10.30 -4.54 8.93
N ALA A 376 9.90 -5.67 9.51
CA ALA A 376 9.31 -5.74 10.85
C ALA A 376 10.29 -5.37 11.99
N ARG A 377 11.61 -5.36 11.72
CA ARG A 377 12.64 -4.88 12.66
C ARG A 377 12.55 -3.37 12.91
N VAL A 378 11.97 -2.62 11.98
CA VAL A 378 11.74 -1.19 12.13
C VAL A 378 10.38 -0.98 12.82
N PRO A 379 10.35 -0.56 14.09
CA PRO A 379 9.09 -0.32 14.79
C PRO A 379 8.31 0.81 14.11
N ARG A 380 6.99 0.63 14.03
CA ARG A 380 6.06 1.68 13.64
C ARG A 380 5.64 2.44 14.89
N ILE A 381 5.80 3.76 14.85
CA ILE A 381 5.34 4.67 15.90
C ILE A 381 4.17 5.45 15.31
N HIS A 382 2.95 5.11 15.72
CA HIS A 382 1.76 5.82 15.27
C HIS A 382 1.57 7.09 16.11
N VAL A 383 1.42 8.21 15.43
CA VAL A 383 1.13 9.53 16.01
C VAL A 383 -0.19 10.07 15.46
N GLY A 384 -0.80 11.02 16.17
CA GLY A 384 -2.14 11.51 15.81
C GLY A 384 -3.25 10.47 16.10
N GLY A 385 -4.42 10.63 15.47
CA GLY A 385 -5.50 9.65 15.54
C GLY A 385 -6.26 9.62 16.87
N LYS A 386 -6.16 10.68 17.67
CA LYS A 386 -7.05 10.86 18.83
C LYS A 386 -8.44 11.23 18.30
N GLN A 387 -9.43 10.38 18.62
CA GLN A 387 -10.86 10.70 18.47
C GLN A 387 -11.32 11.58 19.62
#